data_AF-U2Q178-F1
#
_entry.id   AF-U2Q178-F1
#
_cell.length_a   1.000
_cell.length_b   1.000
_cell.length_c   1.000
_cell.angle_alpha   90.00
_cell.angle_beta   90.00
_cell.angle_gamma   90.00
#
_symmetry.space_group_name_H-M   'P 1'
#
loop_
_entity.id
_entity.type
_entity.pdbx_description
1 polymer ?
#
loop_
_entity_poly.entity_id
_entity_poly.type
_entity_poly.pdbx_seq_one_letter_code
_entity_poly.pdbx_strand_id
1 'polypeptide(L)'
;MKLIFWASVILHILIIVLSIRRKPLEGVTKGKVWITYLVSYWLLGFVAGTIAGAALFLILKGIFYILSLFNYSHPTEITISRIATAVQFITGAITFAVLNKKYLTSKDNIAREENTTTKQYTLLILKLIGIGILVLFAIPLIALFIAGYLVFKVLGIGNFIGNVAVNRVREVHDDIDIHTYERQRYSGNVQPHERIISDSEAEEIKERIKKRNQIFK
;
A
#
# COMPACT_ATOMS: atom_id res chain seq x y z
N MET A 1 -25.18 1.88 17.12
CA MET A 1 -23.98 2.04 16.27
C MET A 1 -23.02 3.15 16.71
N LYS A 2 -23.44 4.42 16.90
CA LYS A 2 -22.55 5.45 17.52
C LYS A 2 -22.03 5.01 18.90
N LEU A 3 -22.91 4.36 19.69
CA LEU A 3 -22.56 3.80 21.00
C LEU A 3 -21.46 2.74 20.96
N ILE A 4 -21.43 1.85 19.96
CA ILE A 4 -20.41 0.79 19.84
C ILE A 4 -19.04 1.40 19.57
N PHE A 5 -18.98 2.40 18.69
CA PHE A 5 -17.75 3.14 18.42
C PHE A 5 -17.24 3.82 19.69
N TRP A 6 -18.09 4.60 20.37
CA TRP A 6 -17.70 5.27 21.62
C TRP A 6 -17.30 4.29 22.72
N ALA A 7 -18.03 3.17 22.88
CA ALA A 7 -17.68 2.11 23.82
C ALA A 7 -16.30 1.51 23.50
N SER A 8 -15.97 1.31 22.22
CA SER A 8 -14.64 0.80 21.82
C SER A 8 -13.51 1.77 22.15
N VAL A 9 -13.73 3.07 22.00
CA VAL A 9 -12.76 4.12 22.35
C VAL A 9 -12.56 4.18 23.88
N ILE A 10 -13.66 4.17 24.64
CA ILE A 10 -13.61 4.16 26.10
C ILE A 10 -12.89 2.90 26.59
N LEU A 11 -13.21 1.74 26.02
CA LEU A 11 -12.56 0.48 26.37
C LEU A 11 -11.06 0.49 26.03
N HIS A 12 -10.67 1.04 24.89
CA HIS A 12 -9.27 1.22 24.52
C HIS A 12 -8.51 2.05 25.56
N ILE A 13 -9.05 3.20 25.94
CA ILE A 13 -8.47 4.08 26.97
C ILE A 13 -8.39 3.33 28.31
N LEU A 14 -9.46 2.64 28.71
CA LEU A 14 -9.52 1.91 29.97
C LEU A 14 -8.45 0.81 30.04
N ILE A 15 -8.29 0.00 28.98
CA ILE A 15 -7.25 -1.04 28.90
C ILE A 15 -5.85 -0.42 29.03
N ILE A 16 -5.59 0.69 28.34
CA ILE A 16 -4.30 1.39 28.42
C ILE A 16 -4.04 1.87 29.85
N VAL A 17 -5.00 2.57 30.47
CA VAL A 17 -4.86 3.10 31.83
C VAL A 17 -4.62 1.99 32.84
N LEU A 18 -5.40 0.90 32.78
CA LEU A 18 -5.22 -0.25 33.66
C LEU A 18 -3.86 -0.92 33.47
N SER A 19 -3.39 -1.05 32.23
CA SER A 19 -2.08 -1.57 31.91
C SER A 19 -0.96 -0.71 32.52
N ILE A 20 -1.06 0.62 32.38
CA ILE A 20 -0.09 1.58 32.94
C ILE A 20 -0.05 1.51 34.46
N ARG A 21 -1.19 1.34 35.13
CA ARG A 21 -1.29 1.27 36.61
C ARG A 21 -0.78 -0.04 37.19
N ARG A 22 -0.53 -1.07 36.38
CA ARG A 22 -0.07 -2.38 36.85
C ARG A 22 1.23 -2.24 37.66
N LYS A 23 1.29 -2.90 38.83
CA LYS A 23 2.52 -2.92 39.64
C LYS A 23 3.62 -3.71 38.91
N PRO A 24 4.85 -3.18 38.84
CA PRO A 24 6.00 -3.93 38.31
C PRO A 24 6.39 -5.08 39.25
N LEU A 25 7.12 -6.05 38.69
CA LEU A 25 7.91 -6.99 39.48
C LEU A 25 8.91 -6.22 40.34
N GLU A 26 9.19 -6.72 41.54
CA GLU A 26 10.18 -6.12 42.44
C GLU A 26 11.53 -5.91 41.74
N GLY A 27 12.09 -4.70 41.87
CA GLY A 27 13.31 -4.28 41.17
C GLY A 27 13.10 -3.70 39.75
N VAL A 28 11.94 -3.91 39.10
CA VAL A 28 11.65 -3.28 37.80
C VAL A 28 11.09 -1.87 38.01
N THR A 29 11.68 -0.87 37.37
CA THR A 29 11.29 0.53 37.53
C THR A 29 10.50 1.06 36.31
N LYS A 30 9.73 2.12 36.56
CA LYS A 30 8.98 2.87 35.53
C LYS A 30 9.66 4.20 35.21
N GLY A 31 10.93 4.14 34.82
CA GLY A 31 11.73 5.33 34.51
C GLY A 31 11.65 5.75 33.04
N LYS A 32 12.67 6.51 32.62
CA LYS A 32 12.84 7.04 31.25
C LYS A 32 12.85 5.93 30.18
N VAL A 33 13.48 4.79 30.45
CA VAL A 33 13.59 3.67 29.51
C VAL A 33 12.22 3.02 29.35
N TRP A 34 11.51 2.75 30.46
CA TRP A 34 10.13 2.26 30.40
C TRP A 34 9.20 3.18 29.61
N ILE A 35 9.25 4.50 29.81
CA ILE A 35 8.44 5.47 29.04
C ILE A 35 8.73 5.34 27.53
N THR A 36 10.00 5.21 27.15
CA THR A 36 10.39 5.06 25.73
C THR A 36 9.83 3.77 25.13
N TYR A 37 9.87 2.67 25.89
CA TYR A 37 9.24 1.41 25.49
C TYR A 37 7.72 1.50 25.44
N LEU A 38 7.10 2.25 26.35
CA LEU A 38 5.65 2.43 26.39
C LEU A 38 5.13 3.09 25.10
N VAL A 39 5.82 4.12 24.60
CA VAL A 39 5.49 4.73 23.29
C VAL A 39 5.70 3.72 22.16
N SER A 40 6.79 2.95 22.19
CA SER A 40 7.04 1.89 21.19
C SER A 40 5.93 0.84 21.18
N TYR A 41 5.47 0.40 22.35
CA TYR A 41 4.39 -0.57 22.49
C TYR A 41 3.05 -0.02 22.04
N TRP A 42 2.81 1.27 22.23
CA TRP A 42 1.62 1.93 21.72
C TRP A 42 1.61 1.95 20.19
N LEU A 43 2.74 2.30 19.56
CA LEU A 43 2.90 2.24 18.09
C LEU A 43 2.73 0.81 17.55
N LEU A 44 3.36 -0.18 18.19
CA LEU A 44 3.20 -1.59 17.79
C LEU A 44 1.76 -2.07 17.97
N GLY A 45 1.09 -1.67 19.05
CA GLY A 45 -0.33 -1.91 19.26
C GLY A 45 -1.19 -1.28 18.17
N PHE A 46 -0.92 -0.04 17.78
CA PHE A 46 -1.62 0.64 16.69
C PHE A 46 -1.47 -0.11 15.35
N VAL A 47 -0.27 -0.62 15.04
CA VAL A 47 -0.03 -1.44 13.83
C VAL A 47 -0.83 -2.73 13.89
N ALA A 48 -0.73 -3.49 14.99
CA ALA A 48 -1.45 -4.75 15.15
C ALA A 48 -2.98 -4.55 15.06
N GLY A 49 -3.49 -3.49 15.68
CA GLY A 49 -4.88 -3.09 15.59
C GLY A 49 -5.30 -2.78 14.14
N THR A 50 -4.51 -1.96 13.44
CA THR A 50 -4.80 -1.58 12.04
C THR A 50 -4.86 -2.80 11.13
N ILE A 51 -3.92 -3.74 11.28
CA ILE A 51 -3.92 -5.00 10.52
C ILE A 51 -5.18 -5.83 10.81
N ALA A 52 -5.52 -6.02 12.09
CA ALA A 52 -6.69 -6.80 12.48
C ALA A 52 -8.01 -6.17 11.99
N GLY A 53 -8.15 -4.85 12.11
CA GLY A 53 -9.31 -4.11 11.61
C GLY A 53 -9.44 -4.19 10.10
N ALA A 54 -8.35 -3.98 9.36
CA ALA A 54 -8.35 -4.08 7.90
C ALA A 54 -8.69 -5.49 7.42
N ALA A 55 -8.11 -6.53 8.03
CA ALA A 55 -8.42 -7.92 7.71
C ALA A 55 -9.90 -8.23 7.92
N LEU A 56 -10.46 -7.85 9.08
CA LEU A 56 -11.88 -8.05 9.35
C LEU A 56 -12.78 -7.27 8.39
N PHE A 57 -12.43 -6.02 8.07
CA PHE A 57 -13.16 -5.21 7.09
C PHE A 57 -13.25 -5.92 5.73
N LEU A 58 -12.12 -6.43 5.23
CA LEU A 58 -12.07 -7.14 3.95
C LEU A 58 -12.88 -8.44 3.97
N ILE A 59 -12.76 -9.23 5.05
CA ILE A 59 -13.53 -10.47 5.23
C ILE A 59 -15.03 -10.17 5.24
N LEU A 60 -15.48 -9.21 6.06
CA LEU A 60 -16.89 -8.86 6.15
C LEU A 60 -17.41 -8.28 4.84
N LYS A 61 -16.63 -7.41 4.18
CA LYS A 61 -16.98 -6.85 2.88
C LYS A 61 -17.13 -7.95 1.82
N GLY A 62 -16.25 -8.95 1.81
CA GLY A 62 -16.35 -10.10 0.92
C GLY A 62 -17.59 -10.96 1.20
N ILE A 63 -17.86 -11.29 2.47
CA ILE A 63 -19.05 -12.07 2.86
C ILE A 63 -20.34 -11.34 2.45
N PHE A 64 -20.45 -10.04 2.78
CA PHE A 64 -21.66 -9.28 2.48
C PHE A 64 -21.82 -8.94 0.99
N TYR A 65 -20.72 -8.87 0.24
CA TYR A 65 -20.77 -8.80 -1.22
C TYR A 65 -21.38 -10.08 -1.81
N ILE A 66 -20.99 -11.26 -1.32
CA ILE A 66 -21.60 -12.52 -1.77
C ILE A 66 -23.09 -12.55 -1.43
N LEU A 67 -23.45 -12.18 -0.19
CA LEU A 67 -24.86 -12.15 0.23
C LEU A 67 -25.72 -11.18 -0.59
N SER A 68 -25.16 -10.05 -1.03
CA SER A 68 -25.88 -9.09 -1.87
C SER A 68 -26.19 -9.65 -3.27
N LEU A 69 -25.30 -10.49 -3.84
CA LEU A 69 -25.56 -11.19 -5.11
C LEU A 69 -26.79 -12.12 -5.03
N PHE A 70 -27.13 -12.60 -3.83
CA PHE A 70 -28.29 -13.44 -3.56
C PHE A 70 -29.50 -12.66 -2.99
N ASN A 71 -29.49 -11.32 -3.07
CA ASN A 71 -30.55 -10.44 -2.54
C ASN A 71 -30.82 -10.60 -1.02
N TYR A 72 -29.86 -11.09 -0.24
CA TYR A 72 -30.01 -11.11 1.22
C TYR A 72 -29.78 -9.73 1.82
N SER A 73 -30.55 -9.41 2.87
CA SER A 73 -30.32 -8.22 3.69
C SER A 73 -28.94 -8.30 4.34
N HIS A 74 -28.16 -7.23 4.25
CA HIS A 74 -26.80 -7.17 4.78
C HIS A 74 -26.52 -5.80 5.41
N PRO A 75 -25.57 -5.71 6.37
CA PRO A 75 -25.20 -4.45 6.99
C PRO A 75 -24.56 -3.48 5.98
N THR A 76 -24.76 -2.18 6.22
CA THR A 76 -24.15 -1.13 5.41
C THR A 76 -22.62 -1.12 5.54
N GLU A 77 -21.92 -0.58 4.54
CA GLU A 77 -20.45 -0.43 4.57
C GLU A 77 -19.98 0.39 5.78
N ILE A 78 -20.75 1.42 6.17
CA ILE A 78 -20.51 2.21 7.39
C ILE A 78 -20.57 1.33 8.64
N THR A 79 -21.48 0.35 8.67
CA THR A 79 -21.62 -0.59 9.79
C THR A 79 -20.42 -1.52 9.87
N ILE A 80 -20.02 -2.08 8.73
CA ILE A 80 -18.85 -2.95 8.61
C ILE A 80 -17.58 -2.20 9.03
N SER A 81 -17.39 -0.97 8.54
CA SER A 81 -16.26 -0.10 8.89
C SER A 81 -16.20 0.18 10.39
N ARG A 82 -17.34 0.45 11.04
CA ARG A 82 -17.39 0.68 12.50
C ARG A 82 -17.03 -0.57 13.31
N ILE A 83 -17.47 -1.75 12.90
CA ILE A 83 -17.10 -3.02 13.55
C ILE A 83 -15.59 -3.26 13.41
N ALA A 84 -15.05 -3.10 12.21
CA ALA A 84 -13.62 -3.21 11.95
C ALA A 84 -12.78 -2.23 12.77
N THR A 85 -13.24 -0.98 12.88
CA THR A 85 -12.59 0.06 13.68
C THR A 85 -12.62 -0.26 15.18
N ALA A 86 -13.74 -0.80 15.69
CA ALA A 86 -13.82 -1.24 17.08
C ALA A 86 -12.82 -2.37 17.37
N VAL A 87 -12.68 -3.33 16.46
CA VAL A 87 -11.68 -4.41 16.57
C VAL A 87 -10.26 -3.86 16.51
N GLN A 88 -9.99 -2.87 15.64
CA GLN A 88 -8.70 -2.18 15.60
C GLN A 88 -8.33 -1.58 16.96
N PHE A 89 -9.25 -0.85 17.59
CA PHE A 89 -9.02 -0.25 18.90
C PHE A 89 -8.77 -1.30 20.00
N ILE A 90 -9.61 -2.34 20.05
CA ILE A 90 -9.50 -3.38 21.08
C ILE A 90 -8.20 -4.17 20.92
N THR A 91 -7.90 -4.65 19.72
CA THR A 91 -6.67 -5.40 19.43
C THR A 91 -5.42 -4.57 19.72
N GLY A 92 -5.43 -3.28 19.37
CA GLY A 92 -4.31 -2.41 19.66
C GLY A 92 -4.09 -2.20 21.17
N ALA A 93 -5.17 -2.00 21.93
CA ALA A 93 -5.08 -1.87 23.38
C ALA A 93 -4.59 -3.14 24.07
N ILE A 94 -5.08 -4.31 23.64
CA ILE A 94 -4.66 -5.61 24.18
C ILE A 94 -3.18 -5.85 23.89
N THR A 95 -2.75 -5.60 22.64
CA THR A 95 -1.34 -5.75 22.24
C THR A 95 -0.43 -4.87 23.09
N PHE A 96 -0.79 -3.60 23.27
CA PHE A 96 -0.11 -2.68 24.18
C PHE A 96 -0.04 -3.25 25.61
N ALA A 97 -1.16 -3.73 26.13
CA ALA A 97 -1.25 -4.25 27.49
C ALA A 97 -0.39 -5.49 27.72
N VAL A 98 -0.34 -6.40 26.74
CA VAL A 98 0.49 -7.60 26.78
C VAL A 98 1.98 -7.23 26.76
N LEU A 99 2.40 -6.31 25.89
CA LEU A 99 3.79 -5.87 25.80
C LEU A 99 4.24 -5.14 27.06
N ASN A 100 3.41 -4.23 27.57
CA ASN A 100 3.70 -3.51 28.81
C ASN A 100 3.75 -4.47 30.02
N LYS A 101 2.82 -5.43 30.11
CA LYS A 101 2.89 -6.50 31.12
C LYS A 101 4.23 -7.24 31.03
N LYS A 102 4.62 -7.68 29.83
CA LYS A 102 5.87 -8.42 29.61
C LYS A 102 7.09 -7.62 30.06
N TYR A 103 7.10 -6.29 29.81
CA TYR A 103 8.17 -5.44 30.31
C TYR A 103 8.19 -5.41 31.85
N LEU A 104 7.04 -5.14 32.46
CA LEU A 104 6.92 -4.99 33.91
C LEU A 104 7.18 -6.28 34.69
N THR A 105 7.09 -7.45 34.06
CA THR A 105 7.28 -8.76 34.72
C THR A 105 8.56 -9.48 34.32
N SER A 106 9.46 -8.85 33.55
CA SER A 106 10.73 -9.48 33.15
C SER A 106 11.87 -9.11 34.09
N LYS A 107 12.58 -10.12 34.60
CA LYS A 107 13.80 -9.92 35.41
C LYS A 107 14.91 -9.23 34.61
N ASP A 108 14.96 -9.44 33.30
CA ASP A 108 15.92 -8.80 32.40
C ASP A 108 15.78 -7.27 32.34
N ASN A 109 14.67 -6.74 32.87
CA ASN A 109 14.40 -5.30 32.91
C ASN A 109 14.73 -4.65 34.27
N ILE A 110 15.11 -5.43 35.29
CA ILE A 110 15.51 -4.92 36.61
C ILE A 110 16.72 -3.98 36.45
N ALA A 111 17.79 -4.50 35.87
CA ALA A 111 19.02 -3.75 35.68
C ALA A 111 18.99 -2.81 34.47
N ARG A 112 17.91 -2.85 33.67
CA ARG A 112 17.84 -2.12 32.39
C ARG A 112 17.74 -0.62 32.59
N GLU A 113 16.99 -0.16 33.59
CA GLU A 113 16.84 1.28 33.82
C GLU A 113 18.14 1.91 34.35
N GLU A 114 18.82 1.22 35.26
CA GLU A 114 20.03 1.68 35.94
C GLU A 114 21.26 1.59 35.02
N ASN A 115 21.38 0.51 34.25
CA ASN A 115 22.56 0.29 33.39
C ASN A 115 22.43 0.94 32.01
N THR A 116 21.28 1.55 31.67
CA THR A 116 21.14 2.25 30.39
C THR A 116 21.92 3.56 30.43
N THR A 117 23.08 3.53 29.78
CA THR A 117 23.91 4.71 29.55
C THR A 117 23.20 5.75 28.69
N THR A 118 23.66 7.01 28.75
CA THR A 118 23.13 8.10 27.89
C THR A 118 23.16 7.73 26.41
N LYS A 119 24.26 7.12 25.93
CA LYS A 119 24.39 6.68 24.53
C LYS A 119 23.34 5.64 24.15
N GLN A 120 23.10 4.65 25.00
CA GLN A 120 22.09 3.61 24.76
C GLN A 120 20.66 4.20 24.81
N TYR A 121 20.42 5.17 25.69
CA TYR A 121 19.15 5.87 25.76
C TYR A 121 18.88 6.70 24.49
N THR A 122 19.87 7.46 24.01
CA THR A 122 19.77 8.19 22.73
C THR A 122 19.51 7.23 21.56
N LEU A 123 20.18 6.08 21.53
CA LEU A 123 19.93 5.05 20.51
C LEU A 123 18.51 4.48 20.60
N LEU A 124 17.96 4.31 21.81
CA LEU A 124 16.59 3.85 22.02
C LEU A 124 15.57 4.85 21.47
N ILE A 125 15.79 6.15 21.72
CA ILE A 125 14.96 7.22 21.14
C ILE A 125 15.06 7.21 19.62
N LEU A 126 16.27 7.08 19.06
CA LEU A 126 16.46 7.03 17.61
C LEU A 126 15.74 5.82 16.98
N LYS A 127 15.78 4.66 17.65
CA LYS A 127 14.99 3.47 17.25
C LYS A 127 13.50 3.75 17.30
N LEU A 128 13.00 4.43 18.34
CA LEU A 128 11.59 4.82 18.44
C LEU A 128 11.18 5.74 17.27
N ILE A 129 12.00 6.74 16.93
CA ILE A 129 11.78 7.62 15.78
C ILE A 129 11.75 6.80 14.49
N GLY A 130 12.70 5.87 14.31
CA GLY A 130 12.75 4.97 13.15
C GLY A 130 11.47 4.12 13.02
N ILE A 131 10.98 3.54 14.12
CA ILE A 131 9.70 2.80 14.14
C ILE A 131 8.55 3.74 13.78
N GLY A 132 8.53 4.95 14.34
CA GLY A 132 7.51 5.97 14.02
C GLY A 132 7.47 6.30 12.53
N ILE A 133 8.63 6.55 11.91
CA ILE A 133 8.74 6.83 10.47
C ILE A 133 8.26 5.62 9.65
N LEU A 134 8.68 4.42 10.02
CA LEU A 134 8.31 3.20 9.31
C LEU A 134 6.78 2.97 9.34
N VAL A 135 6.16 3.16 10.50
CA VAL A 135 4.72 2.98 10.70
C VAL A 135 3.90 4.07 10.01
N LEU A 136 4.32 5.33 10.12
CA LEU A 136 3.55 6.48 9.61
C LEU A 136 3.73 6.74 8.11
N PHE A 137 4.90 6.40 7.55
CA PHE A 137 5.23 6.77 6.16
C PHE A 137 5.55 5.54 5.31
N ALA A 138 6.48 4.69 5.73
CA ALA A 138 6.96 3.61 4.87
C ALA A 138 5.87 2.57 4.57
N ILE A 139 5.17 2.08 5.59
CA ILE A 139 4.09 1.08 5.41
C ILE A 139 2.96 1.63 4.53
N PRO A 140 2.40 2.84 4.77
CA PRO A 140 1.39 3.42 3.90
C PRO A 140 1.85 3.64 2.45
N LEU A 141 3.09 4.10 2.25
CA LEU A 141 3.65 4.30 0.91
C LEU A 141 3.81 2.97 0.15
N ILE A 142 4.30 1.93 0.82
CA ILE A 142 4.40 0.59 0.24
C ILE A 142 3.01 0.06 -0.11
N ALA A 143 2.02 0.24 0.77
CA ALA A 143 0.64 -0.18 0.50
C ALA A 143 0.03 0.57 -0.70
N LEU A 144 0.25 1.89 -0.81
CA LEU A 144 -0.15 2.69 -1.97
C LEU A 144 0.52 2.22 -3.25
N PHE A 145 1.83 1.92 -3.19
CA PHE A 145 2.57 1.43 -4.34
C PHE A 145 2.03 0.08 -4.84
N ILE A 146 1.79 -0.86 -3.91
CA ILE A 146 1.21 -2.17 -4.24
C ILE A 146 -0.19 -2.00 -4.82
N ALA A 147 -1.04 -1.19 -4.19
CA ALA A 147 -2.40 -0.92 -4.68
C ALA A 147 -2.37 -0.29 -6.08
N GLY A 148 -1.52 0.71 -6.30
CA GLY A 148 -1.32 1.34 -7.60
C GLY A 148 -0.87 0.32 -8.65
N TYR A 149 0.16 -0.48 -8.35
CA TYR A 149 0.65 -1.53 -9.24
C TYR A 149 -0.45 -2.53 -9.64
N LEU A 150 -1.25 -2.98 -8.66
CA LEU A 150 -2.37 -3.90 -8.92
C LEU A 150 -3.43 -3.25 -9.82
N VAL A 151 -3.79 -1.98 -9.58
CA VAL A 151 -4.73 -1.22 -10.42
C VAL A 151 -4.20 -1.07 -11.85
N PHE A 152 -2.94 -0.66 -12.03
CA PHE A 152 -2.30 -0.54 -13.34
C PHE A 152 -2.29 -1.87 -14.10
N LYS A 153 -2.05 -2.98 -13.39
CA LYS A 153 -2.05 -4.33 -13.95
C LYS A 153 -3.46 -4.79 -14.35
N VAL A 154 -4.46 -4.60 -13.49
CA VAL A 154 -5.86 -4.99 -13.77
C VAL A 154 -6.44 -4.18 -14.92
N LEU A 155 -6.16 -2.88 -14.97
CA LEU A 155 -6.65 -2.00 -16.03
C LEU A 155 -5.90 -2.19 -17.37
N GLY A 156 -4.88 -3.06 -17.43
CA GLY A 156 -4.13 -3.31 -18.65
C GLY A 156 -3.41 -2.07 -19.21
N ILE A 157 -3.23 -1.02 -18.40
CA ILE A 157 -2.69 0.27 -18.83
C ILE A 157 -1.27 0.11 -19.39
N GLY A 158 -0.48 -0.83 -18.83
CA GLY A 158 0.84 -1.16 -19.37
C GLY A 158 0.78 -1.69 -20.81
N ASN A 159 -0.21 -2.54 -21.13
CA ASN A 159 -0.43 -3.04 -22.49
C ASN A 159 -0.97 -1.94 -23.41
N PHE A 160 -1.85 -1.07 -22.90
CA PHE A 160 -2.36 0.08 -23.64
C PHE A 160 -1.24 1.06 -24.03
N ILE A 161 -0.40 1.47 -23.07
CA ILE A 161 0.73 2.37 -23.32
C ILE A 161 1.74 1.72 -24.28
N GLY A 162 2.03 0.42 -24.09
CA GLY A 162 2.90 -0.33 -25.00
C GLY A 162 2.35 -0.37 -26.43
N ASN A 163 1.07 -0.66 -26.60
CA ASN A 163 0.42 -0.70 -27.91
C ASN A 163 0.36 0.68 -28.57
N VAL A 164 0.07 1.74 -27.81
CA VAL A 164 0.08 3.12 -28.33
C VAL A 164 1.49 3.53 -28.77
N ALA A 165 2.52 3.20 -28.00
CA ALA A 165 3.90 3.48 -28.35
C ALA A 165 4.35 2.72 -29.61
N VAL A 166 4.06 1.42 -29.70
CA VAL A 166 4.37 0.59 -30.87
C VAL A 166 3.60 1.08 -32.10
N ASN A 167 2.31 1.42 -31.96
CA ASN A 167 1.52 1.96 -33.05
C ASN A 167 2.10 3.28 -33.55
N ARG A 168 2.53 4.18 -32.65
CA ARG A 168 3.15 5.45 -33.05
C ARG A 168 4.48 5.27 -33.79
N VAL A 169 5.32 4.32 -33.36
CA VAL A 169 6.56 3.99 -34.07
C VAL A 169 6.25 3.42 -35.46
N ARG A 170 5.26 2.52 -35.56
CA ARG A 170 4.81 1.95 -36.83
C ARG A 170 4.23 3.00 -37.78
N GLU A 171 3.48 3.97 -37.26
CA GLU A 171 2.94 5.08 -38.04
C GLU A 171 4.04 5.93 -38.67
N VAL A 172 5.10 6.23 -37.91
CA VAL A 172 6.26 6.98 -38.41
C VAL A 172 7.03 6.15 -39.44
N HIS A 173 7.20 4.85 -39.21
CA HIS A 173 7.89 3.97 -40.16
C HIS A 173 7.12 3.82 -41.48
N ASP A 174 5.80 3.59 -41.41
CA ASP A 174 4.94 3.49 -42.59
C ASP A 174 4.97 4.78 -43.44
N ASP A 175 5.10 5.96 -42.81
CA ASP A 175 5.22 7.26 -43.50
C ASP A 175 6.61 7.47 -44.16
N ILE A 176 7.68 7.05 -43.47
CA ILE A 176 9.04 7.09 -44.02
C ILE A 176 9.18 6.12 -45.20
N ASP A 177 8.65 4.91 -45.05
CA ASP A 177 8.70 3.86 -46.07
C ASP A 177 7.93 4.29 -47.32
N ILE A 178 6.76 4.92 -47.18
CA ILE A 178 6.01 5.36 -48.35
C ILE A 178 6.70 6.51 -49.10
N HIS A 179 7.31 7.45 -48.38
CA HIS A 179 8.12 8.52 -48.99
C HIS A 179 9.39 7.98 -49.68
N THR A 180 10.01 6.96 -49.10
CA THR A 180 11.16 6.27 -49.69
C THR A 180 10.77 5.56 -50.99
N TYR A 181 9.66 4.82 -50.99
CA TYR A 181 9.12 4.16 -52.18
C TYR A 181 8.81 5.19 -53.29
N GLU A 182 8.13 6.29 -52.98
CA GLU A 182 7.81 7.32 -53.97
C GLU A 182 9.07 7.95 -54.57
N ARG A 183 10.11 8.18 -53.75
CA ARG A 183 11.40 8.68 -54.24
C ARG A 183 12.10 7.68 -55.16
N GLN A 184 12.15 6.40 -54.79
CA GLN A 184 12.74 5.33 -55.59
C GLN A 184 11.99 5.17 -56.93
N ARG A 185 10.65 5.20 -56.89
CA ARG A 185 9.77 4.99 -58.06
C ARG A 185 9.74 6.17 -59.03
N TYR A 186 9.58 7.39 -58.52
CA TYR A 186 9.31 8.57 -59.35
C TYR A 186 10.53 9.47 -59.59
N SER A 187 11.49 9.49 -58.66
CA SER A 187 12.72 10.28 -58.83
C SER A 187 13.91 9.45 -59.29
N GLY A 188 13.80 8.11 -59.29
CA GLY A 188 14.90 7.18 -59.63
C GLY A 188 16.10 7.28 -58.69
N ASN A 189 15.98 8.02 -57.58
CA ASN A 189 17.06 8.31 -56.65
C ASN A 189 17.03 7.27 -55.52
N VAL A 190 17.88 6.26 -55.62
CA VAL A 190 18.04 5.20 -54.63
C VAL A 190 19.31 5.48 -53.82
N GLN A 191 19.16 5.74 -52.52
CA GLN A 191 20.35 5.92 -51.69
C GLN A 191 21.01 4.55 -51.38
N PRO A 192 22.35 4.46 -51.33
CA PRO A 192 23.06 3.18 -51.17
C PRO A 192 22.75 2.41 -49.87
N HIS A 193 22.17 3.07 -48.86
CA HIS A 193 21.85 2.50 -47.55
C HIS A 193 20.34 2.38 -47.30
N GLU A 194 19.51 2.79 -48.26
CA GLU A 194 18.05 2.69 -48.16
C GLU A 194 17.59 1.30 -48.63
N ARG A 195 16.62 0.72 -47.92
CA ARG A 195 15.98 -0.53 -48.32
C ARG A 195 15.13 -0.29 -49.58
N ILE A 196 15.21 -1.20 -50.55
CA ILE A 196 14.33 -1.18 -51.72
C ILE A 196 12.95 -1.70 -51.29
N ILE A 197 11.91 -0.89 -51.52
CA ILE A 197 10.53 -1.23 -51.17
C ILE A 197 9.81 -1.72 -52.44
N SER A 198 9.21 -2.91 -52.36
CA SER A 198 8.49 -3.49 -53.49
C SER A 198 7.09 -2.90 -53.66
N ASP A 199 6.51 -3.04 -54.86
CA ASP A 199 5.16 -2.54 -55.17
C ASP A 199 4.08 -3.15 -54.27
N SER A 200 4.19 -4.46 -53.99
CA SER A 200 3.28 -5.16 -53.09
C SER A 200 3.38 -4.67 -51.65
N GLU A 201 4.60 -4.43 -51.15
CA GLU A 201 4.79 -3.87 -49.81
C GLU A 201 4.28 -2.44 -49.71
N ALA A 202 4.47 -1.63 -50.75
CA ALA A 202 3.95 -0.27 -50.82
C ALA A 202 2.42 -0.24 -50.84
N GLU A 203 1.75 -1.17 -51.53
CA GLU A 203 0.30 -1.31 -51.47
C GLU A 203 -0.19 -1.68 -50.07
N GLU A 204 0.46 -2.62 -49.40
CA GLU A 204 0.12 -2.98 -48.02
C GLU A 204 0.29 -1.79 -47.06
N ILE A 205 1.36 -1.00 -47.19
CA ILE A 205 1.59 0.21 -46.37
C ILE A 205 0.49 1.26 -46.65
N LYS A 206 0.17 1.50 -47.92
CA LYS A 206 -0.92 2.43 -48.31
C LYS A 206 -2.27 1.98 -47.76
N GLU A 207 -2.58 0.69 -47.79
CA GLU A 207 -3.79 0.16 -47.18
C GLU A 207 -3.83 0.38 -45.67
N ARG A 208 -2.71 0.17 -44.97
CA ARG A 208 -2.60 0.43 -43.52
C ARG A 208 -2.81 1.91 -43.19
N ILE A 209 -2.18 2.83 -43.92
CA ILE A 209 -2.34 4.28 -43.76
C ILE A 209 -3.79 4.71 -44.06
N LYS A 210 -4.40 4.16 -45.11
CA LYS A 210 -5.80 4.45 -45.48
C LYS A 210 -6.78 3.99 -44.40
N LYS A 211 -6.63 2.76 -43.90
CA LYS A 211 -7.45 2.22 -42.80
C LYS A 211 -7.27 3.05 -41.52
N ARG A 212 -6.05 3.48 -41.19
CA ARG A 212 -5.79 4.40 -40.07
C ARG A 212 -6.54 5.72 -40.22
N ASN A 213 -6.40 6.40 -41.36
CA ASN A 213 -6.99 7.72 -41.58
C ASN A 213 -8.53 7.71 -41.60
N GLN A 214 -9.16 6.54 -41.82
CA GLN A 214 -10.61 6.35 -41.70
C GLN A 214 -11.09 6.25 -40.25
N ILE A 215 -10.23 5.81 -39.32
CA ILE A 215 -10.57 5.65 -37.90
C ILE A 215 -10.48 7.00 -37.14
N PHE A 216 -9.67 7.95 -37.63
CA PHE A 216 -9.46 9.27 -37.03
C PHE A 216 -10.26 10.41 -37.69
N LYS A 217 -11.27 10.08 -38.51
CA LYS A 217 -12.21 11.03 -39.12
C LYS A 217 -13.54 11.03 -38.36
#